data_AF-A0A553N7J3-F1
#
_entry.id   AF-A0A553N7J3-F1
#
_cell.length_a   1.000
_cell.length_b   1.000
_cell.length_c   1.000
_cell.angle_alpha   90.00
_cell.angle_beta   90.00
_cell.angle_gamma   90.00
#
_symmetry.space_group_name_H-M   'P 1'
#
loop_
_entity.id
_entity.type
_entity.pdbx_description
1 polymer ?
#
loop_
_entity_poly.entity_id
_entity_poly.type
_entity_poly.pdbx_seq_one_letter_code
_entity_poly.pdbx_strand_id
1 'polypeptide(L)'
;MNSEVAAQLIQVLEKTVSSDQNELTAALNFLEQAAVNNLPELLKTLSDILVHGGNSAVARRQAGLQLKNRLTSNDDTVRGQVQERWLAMPLDIRTYVKHNILGALGSEGYRPSAAAQCVQYVAVMELPLNHWPELLQVLVTNVTDPSSTEMRKEATLEAIGYICQDIEQRCLEEKSNEILTAIVFGMKREEPSNHVRLAATNALLNSLEFTRGNFEKETERHFIMQVVCEATQATDIQVKVAALQCLVKIIDLCSAFGANLSSILDVEPINNLLTQGRRSKIAKTKTLSHWATKEIRKLKNYTWSIDQRPDSNPNARPGDVFYNMRVMVSTQSYIHQEVCEESFTLRLPPKAPESNPADESGTKVTATFRLPSQNAMKPSSGSNLEEMEPSEDNMAEIARLRRKKRIVTIVPSHLKSNRIKRSRPNEWDGDQFHPDKN
;
A
#
# COMPACT_ATOMS: atom_id res chain seq x y z
N MET A 1 40.03 17.19 -6.15
CA MET A 1 39.19 17.20 -7.37
C MET A 1 39.96 17.90 -8.47
N ASN A 2 39.89 17.45 -9.71
CA ASN A 2 40.50 18.18 -10.82
C ASN A 2 39.48 19.26 -11.27
N SER A 3 39.66 20.50 -10.82
CA SER A 3 38.71 21.61 -11.02
C SER A 3 38.31 21.82 -12.49
N GLU A 4 39.18 21.45 -13.43
CA GLU A 4 38.91 21.51 -14.86
C GLU A 4 37.80 20.54 -15.31
N VAL A 5 37.75 19.32 -14.77
CA VAL A 5 36.77 18.31 -15.18
C VAL A 5 35.36 18.74 -14.77
N ALA A 6 35.21 19.30 -13.57
CA ALA A 6 33.94 19.86 -13.11
C ALA A 6 33.49 21.04 -13.97
N ALA A 7 34.40 21.96 -14.29
CA ALA A 7 34.12 23.13 -15.14
C ALA A 7 33.70 22.71 -16.56
N GLN A 8 34.38 21.72 -17.14
CA GLN A 8 34.00 21.16 -18.44
C GLN A 8 32.61 20.52 -18.39
N LEU A 9 32.31 19.74 -17.35
CA LEU A 9 31.00 19.10 -17.21
C LEU A 9 29.88 20.12 -17.04
N ILE A 10 30.10 21.22 -16.32
CA ILE A 10 29.13 22.32 -16.20
C ILE A 10 28.79 22.89 -17.59
N GLN A 11 29.79 23.19 -18.43
CA GLN A 11 29.55 23.69 -19.78
C GLN A 11 28.78 22.70 -20.66
N VAL A 12 29.08 21.40 -20.53
CA VAL A 12 28.35 20.35 -21.24
C VAL A 12 26.89 20.29 -20.78
N LEU A 13 26.64 20.36 -19.48
CA LEU A 13 25.30 20.34 -18.90
C LEU A 13 24.47 21.53 -19.38
N GLU A 14 25.04 22.73 -19.45
CA GLU A 14 24.33 23.91 -19.96
C GLU A 14 23.95 23.78 -21.45
N LYS A 15 24.73 23.03 -22.23
CA LYS A 15 24.42 22.75 -23.64
C LYS A 15 23.31 21.71 -23.83
N THR A 16 22.94 20.95 -22.79
CA THR A 16 21.81 20.00 -22.87
C THR A 16 20.44 20.67 -22.98
N VAL A 17 20.38 22.00 -22.88
CA VAL A 17 19.17 22.80 -23.14
C VAL A 17 19.34 23.74 -24.34
N SER A 18 20.41 23.59 -25.13
CA SER A 18 20.64 24.43 -26.31
C SER A 18 19.55 24.19 -27.36
N SER A 19 19.16 25.26 -28.06
CA SER A 19 18.29 25.19 -29.23
C SER A 19 19.01 24.69 -30.48
N ASP A 20 20.35 24.68 -30.48
CA ASP A 20 21.15 24.09 -31.56
C ASP A 20 21.22 22.57 -31.39
N GLN A 21 20.67 21.86 -32.38
CA GLN A 21 20.61 20.40 -32.39
C GLN A 21 22.01 19.75 -32.37
N ASN A 22 23.02 20.39 -32.99
CA ASN A 22 24.38 19.86 -33.00
C ASN A 22 25.03 19.97 -31.62
N GLU A 23 24.85 21.10 -30.93
CA GLU A 23 25.37 21.29 -29.56
C GLU A 23 24.70 20.35 -28.57
N LEU A 24 23.37 20.22 -28.65
CA LEU A 24 22.61 19.30 -27.82
C LEU A 24 23.08 17.86 -28.02
N THR A 25 23.18 17.42 -29.28
CA THR A 25 23.60 16.05 -29.61
C THR A 25 25.04 15.79 -29.14
N ALA A 26 25.95 16.75 -29.32
CA ALA A 26 27.32 16.64 -28.84
C ALA A 26 27.39 16.54 -27.31
N ALA A 27 26.59 17.34 -26.60
CA ALA A 27 26.52 17.31 -25.13
C ALA A 27 25.99 15.96 -24.60
N LEU A 28 24.93 15.43 -25.21
CA LEU A 28 24.37 14.14 -24.83
C LEU A 28 25.35 13.00 -25.13
N ASN A 29 26.01 13.01 -26.30
CA ASN A 29 27.02 12.00 -26.64
C ASN A 29 28.20 12.03 -25.67
N PHE A 30 28.64 13.23 -25.24
CA PHE A 30 29.69 13.36 -24.23
C PHE A 30 29.28 12.71 -22.90
N LEU A 31 28.05 12.96 -22.42
CA LEU A 31 27.55 12.37 -21.17
C LEU A 31 27.43 10.85 -21.25
N GLU A 32 27.04 10.32 -22.41
CA GLU A 32 26.96 8.88 -22.65
C GLU A 32 28.35 8.23 -22.63
N GLN A 33 29.32 8.84 -23.32
CA GLN A 33 30.71 8.38 -23.32
C GLN A 33 31.32 8.45 -21.92
N ALA A 34 31.06 9.52 -21.16
CA ALA A 34 31.52 9.66 -19.78
C ALA A 34 30.96 8.54 -18.87
N ALA A 35 29.68 8.19 -19.06
CA ALA A 35 29.04 7.10 -18.30
C ALA A 35 29.64 5.73 -18.63
N VAL A 36 29.95 5.47 -19.91
CA VAL A 36 30.61 4.22 -20.34
C VAL A 36 32.04 4.15 -19.79
N ASN A 37 32.76 5.26 -19.77
CA ASN A 37 34.16 5.30 -19.35
C ASN A 37 34.33 5.15 -17.83
N ASN A 38 33.59 5.93 -17.03
CA ASN A 38 33.68 5.90 -15.57
C ASN A 38 32.40 6.44 -14.93
N LEU A 39 31.37 5.59 -14.88
CA LEU A 39 30.11 5.94 -14.23
C LEU A 39 30.26 6.41 -12.77
N PRO A 40 31.03 5.74 -11.88
CA PRO A 40 31.20 6.19 -10.51
C PRO A 40 31.65 7.66 -10.38
N GLU A 41 32.68 8.05 -11.13
CA GLU A 41 33.19 9.42 -11.08
C GLU A 41 32.23 10.42 -11.72
N LEU A 42 31.51 10.02 -12.78
CA LEU A 42 30.46 10.85 -13.37
C LEU A 42 29.35 11.14 -12.35
N LEU A 43 28.82 10.11 -11.66
CA LEU A 43 27.76 10.30 -10.65
C LEU A 43 28.25 11.19 -9.49
N LYS A 44 29.49 10.99 -9.06
CA LYS A 44 30.14 11.84 -8.05
C LYS A 44 30.17 13.30 -8.50
N THR A 45 30.66 13.57 -9.71
CA THR A 45 30.78 14.93 -10.26
C THR A 45 29.41 15.58 -10.48
N LEU A 46 28.42 14.82 -10.98
CA LEU A 46 27.04 15.31 -11.13
C LEU A 46 26.43 15.68 -9.76
N SER A 47 26.64 14.85 -8.74
CA SER A 47 26.16 15.14 -7.38
C SER A 47 26.82 16.38 -6.78
N ASP A 48 28.11 16.61 -7.05
CA ASP A 48 28.82 17.84 -6.69
C ASP A 48 28.18 19.05 -7.36
N ILE A 49 28.00 19.01 -8.68
CA ILE A 49 27.42 20.14 -9.41
C ILE A 49 26.03 20.48 -8.86
N LEU A 50 25.21 19.47 -8.55
CA LEU A 50 23.86 19.62 -8.01
C LEU A 50 23.84 20.34 -6.64
N VAL A 51 24.71 19.94 -5.70
CA VAL A 51 24.70 20.47 -4.33
C VAL A 51 25.34 21.86 -4.21
N HIS A 52 26.31 22.19 -5.09
CA HIS A 52 27.02 23.46 -5.03
C HIS A 52 26.15 24.62 -5.53
N GLY A 53 25.61 25.41 -4.60
CA GLY A 53 24.72 26.54 -4.89
C GLY A 53 25.35 27.70 -5.69
N GLY A 54 26.68 27.73 -5.84
CA GLY A 54 27.38 28.70 -6.69
C GLY A 54 27.29 28.40 -8.19
N ASN A 55 26.88 27.19 -8.58
CA ASN A 55 26.67 26.82 -9.98
C ASN A 55 25.39 27.44 -10.54
N SER A 56 25.34 27.60 -11.86
CA SER A 56 24.15 28.12 -12.54
C SER A 56 22.93 27.22 -12.28
N ALA A 57 21.74 27.83 -12.19
CA ALA A 57 20.50 27.07 -11.98
C ALA A 57 20.24 26.03 -13.08
N VAL A 58 20.69 26.31 -14.31
CA VAL A 58 20.61 25.39 -15.46
C VAL A 58 21.54 24.21 -15.25
N ALA A 59 22.82 24.44 -14.93
CA ALA A 59 23.79 23.36 -14.70
C ALA A 59 23.33 22.45 -13.56
N ARG A 60 22.83 23.01 -12.45
CA ARG A 60 22.30 22.24 -11.31
C ARG A 60 21.09 21.40 -11.71
N ARG A 61 20.14 21.99 -12.44
CA ARG A 61 18.96 21.27 -12.94
C ARG A 61 19.34 20.11 -13.84
N GLN A 62 20.24 20.35 -14.78
CA GLN A 62 20.68 19.32 -15.71
C GLN A 62 21.53 18.25 -15.01
N ALA A 63 22.34 18.62 -14.01
CA ALA A 63 23.06 17.67 -13.19
C ALA A 63 22.12 16.71 -12.44
N GLY A 64 21.08 17.25 -11.78
CA GLY A 64 20.07 16.44 -11.11
C GLY A 64 19.29 15.53 -12.07
N LEU A 65 18.91 16.05 -13.25
CA LEU A 65 18.22 15.25 -14.27
C LEU A 65 19.11 14.10 -14.79
N GLN A 66 20.37 14.38 -15.12
CA GLN A 66 21.30 13.36 -15.60
C GLN A 66 21.61 12.34 -14.50
N LEU A 67 21.80 12.78 -13.26
CA LEU A 67 22.00 11.90 -12.12
C LEU A 67 20.82 10.95 -11.94
N LYS A 68 19.59 11.49 -11.92
CA LYS A 68 18.35 10.72 -11.83
C LYS A 68 18.25 9.66 -12.94
N ASN A 69 18.49 10.04 -14.19
CA ASN A 69 18.35 9.14 -15.35
C ASN A 69 19.33 7.96 -15.30
N ARG A 70 20.40 8.04 -14.49
CA ARG A 70 21.35 6.93 -14.28
C ARG A 70 21.01 6.05 -13.08
N LEU A 71 20.10 6.49 -12.22
CA LEU A 71 19.67 5.82 -11.00
C LEU A 71 18.37 5.01 -11.18
N THR A 72 17.71 5.11 -12.33
CA THR A 72 16.44 4.41 -12.57
C THR A 72 16.20 4.12 -14.06
N SER A 73 15.19 3.31 -14.34
CA SER A 73 14.62 3.08 -15.67
C SER A 73 13.12 2.75 -15.54
N ASN A 74 12.35 3.08 -16.58
CA ASN A 74 10.95 2.66 -16.68
C ASN A 74 10.80 1.17 -17.02
N ASP A 75 11.88 0.52 -17.47
CA ASP A 75 11.95 -0.91 -17.75
C ASP A 75 12.43 -1.66 -16.50
N ASP A 76 11.65 -2.61 -16.01
CA ASP A 76 11.93 -3.41 -14.80
C ASP A 76 13.24 -4.18 -14.88
N THR A 77 13.57 -4.72 -16.06
CA THR A 77 14.81 -5.48 -16.27
C THR A 77 16.01 -4.55 -16.17
N VAL A 78 15.93 -3.39 -16.82
CA VAL A 78 16.99 -2.38 -16.76
C VAL A 78 17.12 -1.81 -15.35
N ARG A 79 16.01 -1.66 -14.62
CA ARG A 79 16.01 -1.21 -13.23
C ARG A 79 16.80 -2.16 -12.32
N GLY A 80 16.62 -3.47 -12.49
CA GLY A 80 17.43 -4.49 -11.79
C GLY A 80 18.93 -4.35 -12.08
N GLN A 81 19.30 -4.15 -13.35
CA GLN A 81 20.69 -3.92 -13.75
C GLN A 81 21.28 -2.62 -13.16
N VAL A 82 20.47 -1.55 -13.12
CA VAL A 82 20.88 -0.28 -12.50
C VAL A 82 21.12 -0.47 -11.00
N GLN A 83 20.27 -1.24 -10.31
CA GLN A 83 20.43 -1.56 -8.90
C GLN A 83 21.70 -2.38 -8.63
N GLU A 84 21.94 -3.45 -9.39
CA GLU A 84 23.17 -4.24 -9.28
C GLU A 84 24.41 -3.38 -9.52
N ARG A 85 24.39 -2.55 -10.57
CA ARG A 85 25.49 -1.63 -10.89
C ARG A 85 25.71 -0.60 -9.79
N TRP A 86 24.65 -0.06 -9.20
CA TRP A 86 24.75 0.86 -8.07
C TRP A 86 25.40 0.17 -6.88
N LEU A 87 24.89 -0.99 -6.46
CA LEU A 87 25.38 -1.71 -5.28
C LEU A 87 26.82 -2.23 -5.45
N ALA A 88 27.25 -2.52 -6.68
CA ALA A 88 28.62 -2.88 -7.00
C ALA A 88 29.61 -1.71 -6.90
N MET A 89 29.14 -0.46 -6.85
CA MET A 89 30.03 0.70 -6.74
C MET A 89 30.72 0.78 -5.36
N PRO A 90 31.96 1.31 -5.31
CA PRO A 90 32.66 1.55 -4.06
C PRO A 90 31.83 2.35 -3.06
N LEU A 91 31.89 1.93 -1.78
CA LEU A 91 31.08 2.51 -0.70
C LEU A 91 31.36 4.00 -0.50
N ASP A 92 32.60 4.44 -0.66
CA ASP A 92 33.00 5.85 -0.56
C ASP A 92 32.30 6.71 -1.62
N ILE A 93 32.20 6.23 -2.86
CA ILE A 93 31.47 6.92 -3.94
C ILE A 93 29.99 6.99 -3.62
N ARG A 94 29.37 5.87 -3.23
CA ARG A 94 27.95 5.83 -2.87
C ARG A 94 27.63 6.78 -1.72
N THR A 95 28.42 6.74 -0.65
CA THR A 95 28.27 7.64 0.50
C THR A 95 28.43 9.10 0.11
N TYR A 96 29.39 9.42 -0.76
CA TYR A 96 29.59 10.77 -1.26
C TYR A 96 28.38 11.29 -2.05
N VAL A 97 27.87 10.49 -2.99
CA VAL A 97 26.67 10.84 -3.76
C VAL A 97 25.47 11.00 -2.83
N LYS A 98 25.26 10.08 -1.88
CA LYS A 98 24.19 10.14 -0.86
C LYS A 98 24.25 11.42 -0.02
N HIS A 99 25.44 11.82 0.42
CA HIS A 99 25.64 13.07 1.16
C HIS A 99 25.23 14.29 0.32
N ASN A 100 25.68 14.34 -0.93
CA ASN A 100 25.43 15.47 -1.82
C ASN A 100 23.95 15.61 -2.22
N ILE A 101 23.27 14.51 -2.55
CA ILE A 101 21.84 14.57 -2.91
C ILE A 101 20.98 14.97 -1.72
N LEU A 102 21.35 14.58 -0.49
CA LEU A 102 20.69 15.08 0.73
C LEU A 102 21.00 16.56 0.97
N GLY A 103 22.25 16.99 0.78
CA GLY A 103 22.64 18.40 0.91
C GLY A 103 21.95 19.32 -0.11
N ALA A 104 21.56 18.78 -1.26
CA ALA A 104 20.86 19.51 -2.31
C ALA A 104 19.37 19.77 -2.01
N LEU A 105 18.77 19.06 -1.04
CA LEU A 105 17.37 19.25 -0.66
C LEU A 105 17.12 20.69 -0.18
N GLY A 106 16.28 21.40 -0.92
CA GLY A 106 15.88 22.78 -0.64
C GLY A 106 16.83 23.86 -1.16
N SER A 107 17.95 23.49 -1.79
CA SER A 107 18.82 24.47 -2.45
C SER A 107 18.46 24.69 -3.92
N GLU A 108 17.62 23.83 -4.49
CA GLU A 108 17.11 23.94 -5.87
C GLU A 108 16.04 25.04 -5.97
N GLY A 109 16.17 25.93 -6.96
CA GLY A 109 15.20 27.00 -7.22
C GLY A 109 14.05 26.61 -8.16
N TYR A 110 13.82 25.32 -8.39
CA TYR A 110 12.82 24.81 -9.33
C TYR A 110 12.06 23.63 -8.75
N ARG A 111 10.86 23.39 -9.30
CA ARG A 111 9.95 22.33 -8.87
C ARG A 111 9.51 21.49 -10.08
N PRO A 112 9.36 20.16 -9.93
CA PRO A 112 9.67 19.36 -8.74
C PRO A 112 11.19 19.28 -8.47
N SER A 113 11.58 18.94 -7.22
CA SER A 113 12.99 18.80 -6.83
C SER A 113 13.62 17.58 -7.53
N ALA A 114 14.75 17.79 -8.22
CA ALA A 114 15.49 16.67 -8.81
C ALA A 114 16.29 15.91 -7.73
N ALA A 115 16.75 16.62 -6.69
CA ALA A 115 17.39 16.00 -5.53
C ALA A 115 16.45 15.02 -4.82
N ALA A 116 15.18 15.38 -4.63
CA ALA A 116 14.18 14.50 -4.04
C ALA A 116 14.00 13.19 -4.82
N GLN A 117 14.00 13.24 -6.15
CA GLN A 117 13.95 12.05 -7.01
C GLN A 117 15.24 11.23 -6.94
N CYS A 118 16.41 11.88 -6.88
CA CYS A 118 17.67 11.15 -6.70
C CYS A 118 17.70 10.41 -5.35
N VAL A 119 17.23 11.06 -4.28
CA VAL A 119 17.08 10.45 -2.94
C VAL A 119 16.15 9.24 -3.01
N GLN A 120 14.98 9.38 -3.65
CA GLN A 120 14.05 8.27 -3.85
C GLN A 120 14.73 7.05 -4.50
N TYR A 121 15.35 7.22 -5.66
CA TYR A 121 15.89 6.07 -6.40
C TYR A 121 17.03 5.37 -5.65
N VAL A 122 17.91 6.14 -4.98
CA VAL A 122 18.93 5.53 -4.11
C VAL A 122 18.30 4.85 -2.91
N ALA A 123 17.26 5.42 -2.30
CA ALA A 123 16.55 4.81 -1.18
C ALA A 123 15.89 3.47 -1.56
N VAL A 124 15.26 3.39 -2.74
CA VAL A 124 14.66 2.15 -3.26
C VAL A 124 15.70 1.03 -3.39
N MET A 125 16.94 1.37 -3.77
CA MET A 125 18.02 0.40 -3.92
C MET A 125 18.69 0.02 -2.58
N GLU A 126 18.78 0.94 -1.62
CA GLU A 126 19.59 0.76 -0.41
C GLU A 126 18.81 0.47 0.88
N LEU A 127 17.59 0.98 1.03
CA LEU A 127 16.79 0.76 2.25
C LEU A 127 16.41 -0.72 2.45
N PRO A 128 15.98 -1.49 1.42
CA PRO A 128 15.69 -2.92 1.60
C PRO A 128 16.90 -3.75 2.08
N LEU A 129 18.11 -3.23 1.87
CA LEU A 129 19.38 -3.85 2.28
C LEU A 129 19.98 -3.20 3.54
N ASN A 130 19.29 -2.23 4.14
CA ASN A 130 19.77 -1.45 5.28
C ASN A 130 21.15 -0.78 5.06
N HIS A 131 21.44 -0.35 3.82
CA HIS A 131 22.70 0.32 3.46
C HIS A 131 22.65 1.85 3.66
N TRP A 132 21.48 2.39 4.03
CA TRP A 132 21.30 3.83 4.27
C TRP A 132 20.48 4.13 5.54
N PRO A 133 20.92 3.67 6.73
CA PRO A 133 20.15 3.72 7.96
C PRO A 133 19.84 5.14 8.46
N GLU A 134 20.69 6.12 8.14
CA GLU A 134 20.54 7.52 8.57
C GLU A 134 19.52 8.32 7.76
N LEU A 135 19.07 7.81 6.62
CA LEU A 135 18.24 8.55 5.67
C LEU A 135 17.00 9.15 6.32
N LEU A 136 16.16 8.29 6.93
CA LEU A 136 14.87 8.72 7.46
C LEU A 136 15.03 9.74 8.59
N GLN A 137 16.04 9.58 9.45
CA GLN A 137 16.33 10.53 10.52
C GLN A 137 16.68 11.93 9.96
N VAL A 138 17.49 11.98 8.89
CA VAL A 138 17.82 13.24 8.20
C VAL A 138 16.58 13.88 7.59
N LEU A 139 15.72 13.10 6.92
CA LEU A 139 14.48 13.61 6.33
C LEU A 139 13.53 14.15 7.41
N VAL A 140 13.40 13.45 8.56
CA VAL A 140 12.59 13.95 9.69
C VAL A 140 13.13 15.27 10.19
N THR A 141 14.45 15.37 10.42
CA THR A 141 15.08 16.58 10.94
C THR A 141 14.88 17.76 9.99
N ASN A 142 15.06 17.56 8.68
CA ASN A 142 14.83 18.60 7.67
C ASN A 142 13.38 19.14 7.66
N VAL A 143 12.39 18.36 8.09
CA VAL A 143 10.99 18.83 8.17
C VAL A 143 10.69 19.47 9.52
N THR A 144 11.18 18.87 10.61
CA THR A 144 10.82 19.27 11.98
C THR A 144 11.67 20.41 12.53
N ASP A 145 12.87 20.64 12.00
CA ASP A 145 13.77 21.70 12.44
C ASP A 145 13.13 23.09 12.16
N PRO A 146 12.89 23.92 13.19
CA PRO A 146 12.33 25.26 13.01
C PRO A 146 13.16 26.19 12.12
N SER A 147 14.47 25.93 11.98
CA SER A 147 15.37 26.68 11.12
C SER A 147 15.31 26.26 9.64
N SER A 148 14.63 25.15 9.32
CA SER A 148 14.50 24.68 7.95
C SER A 148 13.64 25.60 7.09
N THR A 149 14.18 25.95 5.93
CA THR A 149 13.49 26.77 4.94
C THR A 149 12.28 26.05 4.35
N GLU A 150 11.34 26.82 3.82
CA GLU A 150 10.17 26.28 3.10
C GLU A 150 10.60 25.30 1.99
N MET A 151 11.58 25.68 1.17
CA MET A 151 12.07 24.87 0.04
C MET A 151 12.67 23.55 0.54
N ARG A 152 13.37 23.55 1.68
CA ARG A 152 13.95 22.34 2.26
C ARG A 152 12.87 21.41 2.78
N LYS A 153 11.88 21.94 3.51
CA LYS A 153 10.74 21.15 3.99
C LYS A 153 9.97 20.53 2.82
N GLU A 154 9.63 21.33 1.80
CA GLU A 154 8.89 20.89 0.61
C GLU A 154 9.65 19.78 -0.13
N ALA A 155 10.91 20.01 -0.52
CA ALA A 155 11.71 19.02 -1.23
C ALA A 155 11.92 17.72 -0.42
N THR A 156 12.04 17.84 0.90
CA THR A 156 12.16 16.68 1.80
C THR A 156 10.85 15.88 1.86
N LEU A 157 9.70 16.56 1.93
CA LEU A 157 8.40 15.91 1.93
C LEU A 157 8.06 15.28 0.57
N GLU A 158 8.49 15.89 -0.53
CA GLU A 158 8.47 15.26 -1.86
C GLU A 158 9.28 13.95 -1.84
N ALA A 159 10.51 13.98 -1.32
CA ALA A 159 11.36 12.79 -1.21
C ALA A 159 10.70 11.69 -0.37
N ILE A 160 10.13 12.04 0.79
CA ILE A 160 9.36 11.10 1.63
C ILE A 160 8.19 10.53 0.82
N GLY A 161 7.39 11.37 0.17
CA GLY A 161 6.24 10.91 -0.62
C GLY A 161 6.61 9.96 -1.76
N TYR A 162 7.71 10.24 -2.45
CA TYR A 162 8.28 9.39 -3.49
C TYR A 162 8.80 8.05 -2.95
N ILE A 163 9.47 8.06 -1.78
CA ILE A 163 9.92 6.85 -1.09
C ILE A 163 8.73 5.97 -0.70
N CYS A 164 7.70 6.56 -0.08
CA CYS A 164 6.49 5.85 0.34
C CYS A 164 5.75 5.19 -0.82
N GLN A 165 5.90 5.72 -2.04
CA GLN A 165 5.24 5.21 -3.23
C GLN A 165 5.94 3.99 -3.84
N ASP A 166 7.28 4.00 -3.87
CA ASP A 166 8.05 3.08 -4.71
C ASP A 166 8.80 1.99 -3.91
N ILE A 167 8.89 2.09 -2.59
CA ILE A 167 9.52 1.08 -1.73
C ILE A 167 8.50 0.03 -1.27
N GLU A 168 8.93 -1.23 -1.17
CA GLU A 168 8.13 -2.30 -0.56
C GLU A 168 7.71 -1.91 0.87
N GLN A 169 6.40 -1.88 1.11
CA GLN A 169 5.75 -1.47 2.35
C GLN A 169 6.42 -2.04 3.62
N ARG A 170 6.79 -3.33 3.58
CA ARG A 170 7.41 -4.05 4.70
C ARG A 170 8.71 -3.43 5.18
N CYS A 171 9.48 -2.81 4.28
CA CYS A 171 10.72 -2.12 4.61
C CYS A 171 10.49 -0.81 5.40
N LEU A 172 9.29 -0.24 5.31
CA LEU A 172 8.93 1.04 5.92
C LEU A 172 8.08 0.89 7.18
N GLU A 173 7.47 -0.28 7.43
CA GLU A 173 6.59 -0.53 8.58
C GLU A 173 7.29 -0.23 9.92
N GLU A 174 8.53 -0.70 10.11
CA GLU A 174 9.29 -0.44 11.35
C GLU A 174 9.64 1.05 11.54
N LYS A 175 9.63 1.81 10.45
CA LYS A 175 10.00 3.23 10.40
C LYS A 175 8.79 4.15 10.24
N SER A 176 7.58 3.60 10.28
CA SER A 176 6.34 4.33 10.03
C SER A 176 6.15 5.50 10.98
N ASN A 177 6.54 5.35 12.26
CA ASN A 177 6.43 6.41 13.27
C ASN A 177 7.29 7.64 12.90
N GLU A 178 8.52 7.41 12.46
CA GLU A 178 9.46 8.48 12.06
C GLU A 178 8.90 9.22 10.82
N ILE A 179 8.49 8.45 9.81
CA ILE A 179 7.91 8.96 8.56
C ILE A 179 6.65 9.78 8.84
N LEU A 180 5.71 9.25 9.62
CA LEU A 180 4.46 9.94 9.98
C LEU A 180 4.72 11.18 10.83
N THR A 181 5.74 11.18 11.68
CA THR A 181 6.10 12.39 12.46
C THR A 181 6.43 13.55 11.53
N ALA A 182 7.28 13.32 10.51
CA ALA A 182 7.61 14.34 9.52
C ALA A 182 6.39 14.78 8.70
N ILE A 183 5.62 13.81 8.18
CA ILE A 183 4.43 14.07 7.35
C ILE A 183 3.41 14.90 8.12
N VAL A 184 3.02 14.44 9.32
CA VAL A 184 1.98 15.12 10.11
C VAL A 184 2.46 16.49 10.57
N PHE A 185 3.76 16.65 10.87
CA PHE A 185 4.34 17.97 11.17
C PHE A 185 4.17 18.95 10.01
N GLY A 186 4.44 18.53 8.77
CA GLY A 186 4.28 19.36 7.57
C GLY A 186 2.82 19.65 7.19
N MET A 187 1.85 18.84 7.64
CA MET A 187 0.43 19.03 7.34
C MET A 187 -0.29 20.00 8.29
N LYS A 188 0.30 20.27 9.46
CA LYS A 188 -0.28 21.09 10.53
C LYS A 188 -0.83 22.42 10.02
N ARG A 189 -1.88 22.92 10.66
CA ARG A 189 -2.50 24.20 10.33
C ARG A 189 -1.55 25.38 10.52
N GLU A 190 -0.59 25.24 11.45
CA GLU A 190 0.42 26.24 11.77
C GLU A 190 1.51 26.38 10.70
N GLU A 191 1.66 25.41 9.79
CA GLU A 191 2.65 25.49 8.72
C GLU A 191 2.22 26.58 7.71
N PRO A 192 3.01 27.67 7.56
CA PRO A 192 2.62 28.82 6.75
C PRO A 192 2.56 28.51 5.24
N SER A 193 3.39 27.59 4.75
CA SER A 193 3.45 27.29 3.32
C SER A 193 2.41 26.24 2.90
N ASN A 194 1.52 26.63 1.99
CA ASN A 194 0.62 25.68 1.35
C ASN A 194 1.35 24.65 0.48
N HIS A 195 2.55 24.97 -0.02
CA HIS A 195 3.36 24.02 -0.79
C HIS A 195 3.91 22.91 0.09
N VAL A 196 4.43 23.27 1.27
CA VAL A 196 4.85 22.30 2.29
C VAL A 196 3.66 21.44 2.73
N ARG A 197 2.52 22.05 3.03
CA ARG A 197 1.29 21.33 3.42
C ARG A 197 0.80 20.39 2.32
N LEU A 198 0.86 20.80 1.05
CA LEU A 198 0.48 19.97 -0.09
C LEU A 198 1.43 18.78 -0.26
N ALA A 199 2.74 19.01 -0.23
CA ALA A 199 3.75 17.95 -0.31
C ALA A 199 3.57 16.94 0.83
N ALA A 200 3.36 17.41 2.05
CA ALA A 200 3.09 16.55 3.21
C ALA A 200 1.79 15.74 3.06
N THR A 201 0.72 16.36 2.58
CA THR A 201 -0.57 15.68 2.39
C THR A 201 -0.48 14.60 1.31
N ASN A 202 0.24 14.86 0.21
CA ASN A 202 0.51 13.87 -0.82
C ASN A 202 1.40 12.73 -0.28
N ALA A 203 2.41 13.05 0.55
CA ALA A 203 3.23 12.05 1.20
C ALA A 203 2.41 11.16 2.16
N LEU A 204 1.44 11.74 2.88
CA LEU A 204 0.52 10.96 3.70
C LEU A 204 -0.24 9.95 2.84
N LEU A 205 -0.84 10.39 1.74
CA LEU A 205 -1.62 9.54 0.83
C LEU A 205 -0.82 8.30 0.37
N ASN A 206 0.46 8.48 0.08
CA ASN A 206 1.36 7.40 -0.32
C ASN A 206 1.76 6.50 0.86
N SER A 207 1.85 7.04 2.08
CA SER A 207 2.22 6.28 3.29
C SER A 207 1.10 5.41 3.87
N LEU A 208 -0.16 5.65 3.51
CA LEU A 208 -1.32 5.01 4.16
C LEU A 208 -1.31 3.47 4.09
N GLU A 209 -0.60 2.87 3.13
CA GLU A 209 -0.63 1.42 2.90
C GLU A 209 0.17 0.63 3.95
N PHE A 210 1.18 1.23 4.57
CA PHE A 210 2.04 0.58 5.58
C PHE A 210 1.88 1.17 6.98
N THR A 211 0.86 1.99 7.22
CA THR A 211 0.62 2.66 8.51
C THR A 211 -0.46 1.98 9.36
N ARG A 212 -0.82 0.74 9.04
CA ARG A 212 -1.82 -0.04 9.79
C ARG A 212 -1.54 -0.07 11.29
N GLY A 213 -0.30 -0.36 11.70
CA GLY A 213 0.08 -0.40 13.11
C GLY A 213 -0.09 0.94 13.83
N ASN A 214 0.02 2.06 13.11
CA ASN A 214 -0.25 3.40 13.64
C ASN A 214 -1.75 3.65 13.82
N PHE A 215 -2.55 3.23 12.84
CA PHE A 215 -4.01 3.36 12.92
C PHE A 215 -4.64 2.43 13.96
N GLU A 216 -4.01 1.33 14.35
CA GLU A 216 -4.46 0.47 15.45
C GLU A 216 -4.29 1.18 16.82
N LYS A 217 -3.30 2.06 16.96
CA LYS A 217 -3.07 2.83 18.19
C LYS A 217 -3.96 4.07 18.23
N GLU A 218 -4.76 4.16 19.29
CA GLU A 218 -5.80 5.19 19.41
C GLU A 218 -5.26 6.62 19.39
N THR A 219 -4.18 6.90 20.10
CA THR A 219 -3.59 8.24 20.18
C THR A 219 -3.03 8.71 18.83
N GLU A 220 -2.23 7.87 18.17
CA GLU A 220 -1.62 8.17 16.87
C GLU A 220 -2.70 8.36 15.79
N ARG A 221 -3.69 7.45 15.76
CA ARG A 221 -4.83 7.55 14.86
C ARG A 221 -5.62 8.85 15.03
N HIS A 222 -6.00 9.21 16.25
CA HIS A 222 -6.77 10.43 16.49
C HIS A 222 -6.00 11.65 16.00
N PHE A 223 -4.69 11.67 16.23
CA PHE A 223 -3.84 12.75 15.78
C PHE A 223 -3.76 12.85 14.25
N ILE A 224 -3.54 11.73 13.55
CA ILE A 224 -3.55 11.69 12.07
C ILE A 224 -4.91 12.16 11.54
N MET A 225 -6.02 11.62 12.06
CA MET A 225 -7.37 11.98 11.61
C MET A 225 -7.69 13.44 11.86
N GLN A 226 -7.29 13.99 13.00
CA GLN A 226 -7.45 15.41 13.31
C GLN A 226 -6.74 16.26 12.25
N VAL A 227 -5.46 16.00 11.98
CA VAL A 227 -4.66 16.80 11.04
C VAL A 227 -5.18 16.68 9.60
N VAL A 228 -5.60 15.49 9.16
CA VAL A 228 -6.26 15.34 7.84
C VAL A 228 -7.56 16.13 7.79
N CYS A 229 -8.41 16.04 8.82
CA CYS A 229 -9.68 16.76 8.86
C CYS A 229 -9.48 18.29 8.86
N GLU A 230 -8.51 18.80 9.61
CA GLU A 230 -8.13 20.21 9.57
C GLU A 230 -7.63 20.63 8.17
N ALA A 231 -6.84 19.79 7.50
CA ALA A 231 -6.37 20.04 6.15
C ALA A 231 -7.52 20.11 5.11
N THR A 232 -8.64 19.40 5.32
CA THR A 232 -9.85 19.58 4.48
C THR A 232 -10.49 20.96 4.60
N GLN A 233 -10.18 21.70 5.66
CA GLN A 233 -10.66 23.07 5.89
C GLN A 233 -9.67 24.12 5.38
N ALA A 234 -8.58 23.72 4.70
CA ALA A 234 -7.64 24.65 4.10
C ALA A 234 -8.33 25.63 3.14
N THR A 235 -7.83 26.86 3.09
CA THR A 235 -8.24 27.85 2.08
C THR A 235 -7.70 27.46 0.70
N ASP A 236 -6.49 26.89 0.66
CA ASP A 236 -5.89 26.35 -0.56
C ASP A 236 -6.65 25.11 -1.06
N ILE A 237 -6.98 25.14 -2.35
CA ILE A 237 -7.81 24.10 -2.99
C ILE A 237 -7.01 22.81 -3.18
N GLN A 238 -5.71 22.89 -3.48
CA GLN A 238 -4.89 21.70 -3.72
C GLN A 238 -4.70 20.91 -2.43
N VAL A 239 -4.37 21.59 -1.32
CA VAL A 239 -4.27 20.96 0.01
C VAL A 239 -5.60 20.31 0.39
N LYS A 240 -6.72 21.01 0.17
CA LYS A 240 -8.06 20.49 0.46
C LYS A 240 -8.38 19.23 -0.35
N VAL A 241 -8.07 19.21 -1.64
CA VAL A 241 -8.29 18.05 -2.50
C VAL A 241 -7.43 16.87 -2.07
N ALA A 242 -6.13 17.10 -1.79
CA ALA A 242 -5.23 16.05 -1.31
C ALA A 242 -5.69 15.47 0.04
N ALA A 243 -6.18 16.31 0.95
CA ALA A 243 -6.71 15.86 2.25
C ALA A 243 -8.00 15.03 2.09
N LEU A 244 -8.87 15.42 1.16
CA LEU A 244 -10.05 14.63 0.81
C LEU A 244 -9.68 13.27 0.21
N GLN A 245 -8.63 13.21 -0.62
CA GLN A 245 -8.10 11.93 -1.15
C GLN A 245 -7.57 11.05 -0.02
N CYS A 246 -6.87 11.63 0.96
CA CYS A 246 -6.44 10.90 2.16
C CYS A 246 -7.64 10.31 2.91
N LEU A 247 -8.72 11.09 3.11
CA LEU A 247 -9.93 10.57 3.76
C LEU A 247 -10.56 9.41 3.00
N VAL A 248 -10.63 9.49 1.66
CA VAL A 248 -11.16 8.39 0.83
C VAL A 248 -10.33 7.13 1.01
N LYS A 249 -8.99 7.25 0.86
CA LYS A 249 -8.08 6.11 1.00
C LYS A 249 -8.10 5.53 2.41
N ILE A 250 -8.19 6.38 3.43
CA ILE A 250 -8.40 5.93 4.82
C ILE A 250 -9.68 5.10 4.87
N ILE A 251 -10.85 5.62 4.48
CA ILE A 251 -12.14 4.89 4.52
C ILE A 251 -12.07 3.54 3.79
N ASP A 252 -11.43 3.49 2.62
CA ASP A 252 -11.22 2.25 1.87
C ASP A 252 -10.42 1.22 2.67
N LEU A 253 -9.29 1.65 3.21
CA LEU A 253 -8.44 0.83 4.08
C LEU A 253 -9.18 0.39 5.35
N CYS A 254 -9.96 1.28 5.97
CA CYS A 254 -10.80 0.96 7.12
C CYS A 254 -11.79 -0.17 6.82
N SER A 255 -12.34 -0.14 5.61
CA SER A 255 -13.32 -1.13 5.14
C SER A 255 -12.66 -2.49 4.90
N ALA A 256 -11.42 -2.49 4.42
CA ALA A 256 -10.62 -3.69 4.25
C ALA A 256 -10.11 -4.29 5.58
N PHE A 257 -9.84 -3.48 6.61
CA PHE A 257 -9.24 -3.96 7.86
C PHE A 257 -10.25 -4.43 8.94
N GLY A 258 -11.54 -4.14 8.75
CA GLY A 258 -12.63 -4.69 9.56
C GLY A 258 -12.91 -3.93 10.87
N ALA A 259 -13.90 -4.44 11.60
CA ALA A 259 -14.79 -3.78 12.56
C ALA A 259 -14.20 -2.90 13.69
N ASN A 260 -12.90 -2.86 13.97
CA ASN A 260 -12.41 -1.95 15.03
C ASN A 260 -12.42 -0.46 14.62
N LEU A 261 -12.92 -0.13 13.41
CA LEU A 261 -12.94 1.21 12.83
C LEU A 261 -14.27 1.96 12.80
N SER A 262 -15.34 1.42 13.38
CA SER A 262 -16.62 2.12 13.50
C SER A 262 -16.53 3.44 14.28
N SER A 263 -15.79 3.44 15.39
CA SER A 263 -15.57 4.64 16.23
C SER A 263 -14.66 5.69 15.56
N ILE A 264 -13.98 5.32 14.47
CA ILE A 264 -12.90 6.10 13.85
C ILE A 264 -13.43 7.06 12.79
N LEU A 265 -14.55 6.72 12.15
CA LEU A 265 -15.21 7.54 11.13
C LEU A 265 -16.41 8.32 11.68
N ASP A 266 -16.76 8.12 12.96
CA ASP A 266 -17.87 8.82 13.62
C ASP A 266 -17.44 10.10 14.33
N VAL A 267 -16.56 10.88 13.70
CA VAL A 267 -16.15 12.18 14.22
C VAL A 267 -16.98 13.29 13.56
N GLU A 268 -17.38 14.27 14.37
CA GLU A 268 -18.23 15.38 13.95
C GLU A 268 -17.70 16.12 12.69
N PRO A 269 -16.40 16.40 12.55
CA PRO A 269 -15.88 17.07 11.36
C PRO A 269 -16.14 16.31 10.05
N ILE A 270 -15.98 14.98 10.06
CA ILE A 270 -16.23 14.14 8.88
C ILE A 270 -17.72 14.11 8.56
N ASN A 271 -18.58 13.96 9.57
CA ASN A 271 -20.03 13.96 9.39
C ASN A 271 -20.54 15.31 8.82
N ASN A 272 -19.97 16.43 9.28
CA ASN A 272 -20.26 17.77 8.77
C ASN A 272 -19.79 17.93 7.33
N LEU A 273 -18.56 17.52 7.03
CA LEU A 273 -17.98 17.56 5.68
C LEU A 273 -18.80 16.73 4.67
N LEU A 274 -19.14 15.49 5.02
CA LEU A 274 -19.97 14.61 4.18
C LEU A 274 -21.39 15.18 4.01
N THR A 275 -21.95 15.83 5.03
CA THR A 275 -23.26 16.47 4.92
C THR A 275 -23.23 17.66 3.97
N GLN A 276 -22.21 18.51 4.05
CA GLN A 276 -22.01 19.59 3.08
C GLN A 276 -21.78 19.04 1.67
N GLY A 277 -20.94 18.01 1.54
CA GLY A 277 -20.63 17.37 0.26
C GLY A 277 -21.86 16.74 -0.41
N ARG A 278 -22.76 16.11 0.36
CA ARG A 278 -24.06 15.60 -0.15
C ARG A 278 -25.00 16.70 -0.64
N ARG A 279 -24.88 17.92 -0.11
CA ARG A 279 -25.63 19.11 -0.52
C ARG A 279 -24.92 19.91 -1.63
N SER A 280 -23.72 19.49 -2.05
CA SER A 280 -22.94 20.17 -3.09
C SER A 280 -23.66 20.13 -4.44
N LYS A 281 -23.52 21.22 -5.21
CA LYS A 281 -23.97 21.31 -6.61
C LYS A 281 -23.03 20.58 -7.57
N ILE A 282 -21.83 20.19 -7.12
CA ILE A 282 -20.84 19.48 -7.94
C ILE A 282 -21.15 17.98 -7.90
N ALA A 283 -21.47 17.39 -9.05
CA ALA A 283 -21.90 15.99 -9.16
C ALA A 283 -20.88 14.99 -8.58
N LYS A 284 -19.58 15.18 -8.87
CA LYS A 284 -18.50 14.32 -8.34
C LYS A 284 -18.43 14.37 -6.80
N THR A 285 -18.41 15.57 -6.22
CA THR A 285 -18.39 15.77 -4.76
C THR A 285 -19.61 15.15 -4.09
N LYS A 286 -20.80 15.35 -4.69
CA LYS A 286 -22.04 14.77 -4.20
C LYS A 286 -21.99 13.25 -4.22
N THR A 287 -21.55 12.65 -5.33
CA THR A 287 -21.44 11.19 -5.50
C THR A 287 -20.48 10.58 -4.49
N LEU A 288 -19.27 11.14 -4.38
CA LEU A 288 -18.26 10.69 -3.42
C LEU A 288 -18.76 10.77 -1.98
N SER A 289 -19.43 11.87 -1.61
CA SER A 289 -19.97 12.05 -0.25
C SER A 289 -21.09 11.07 0.08
N HIS A 290 -21.96 10.75 -0.89
CA HIS A 290 -22.99 9.71 -0.72
C HIS A 290 -22.36 8.33 -0.56
N TRP A 291 -21.37 7.99 -1.40
CA TRP A 291 -20.64 6.74 -1.30
C TRP A 291 -19.95 6.59 0.06
N ALA A 292 -19.16 7.57 0.48
CA ALA A 292 -18.46 7.55 1.76
C ALA A 292 -19.42 7.44 2.96
N THR A 293 -20.53 8.19 2.94
CA THR A 293 -21.57 8.07 3.98
C THR A 293 -22.16 6.66 4.04
N LYS A 294 -22.39 6.02 2.88
CA LYS A 294 -22.92 4.65 2.81
C LYS A 294 -21.90 3.65 3.33
N GLU A 295 -20.62 3.81 2.99
CA GLU A 295 -19.56 2.92 3.44
C GLU A 295 -19.37 2.97 4.95
N ILE A 296 -19.30 4.18 5.53
CA ILE A 296 -19.26 4.37 6.99
C ILE A 296 -20.44 3.67 7.67
N ARG A 297 -21.66 3.79 7.13
CA ARG A 297 -22.84 3.11 7.69
C ARG A 297 -22.75 1.59 7.59
N LYS A 298 -22.22 1.05 6.49
CA LYS A 298 -22.00 -0.40 6.36
C LYS A 298 -21.04 -0.89 7.44
N LEU A 299 -19.95 -0.15 7.69
CA LEU A 299 -18.99 -0.49 8.74
C LEU A 299 -19.63 -0.48 10.13
N LYS A 300 -20.42 0.55 10.46
CA LYS A 300 -21.17 0.62 11.73
C LYS A 300 -22.11 -0.58 11.94
N ASN A 301 -22.82 -0.99 10.89
CA ASN A 301 -23.72 -2.14 10.94
C ASN A 301 -22.95 -3.47 11.04
N TYR A 302 -21.74 -3.54 10.48
CA TYR A 302 -20.86 -4.70 10.59
C TYR A 302 -20.31 -4.84 12.03
N THR A 303 -19.88 -3.75 12.67
CA THR A 303 -19.50 -3.74 14.09
C THR A 303 -20.60 -4.20 15.02
N TRP A 304 -21.82 -3.67 14.83
CA TRP A 304 -23.00 -4.09 15.59
C TRP A 304 -23.26 -5.59 15.48
N SER A 305 -23.00 -6.17 14.32
CA SER A 305 -23.18 -7.62 14.09
C SER A 305 -22.12 -8.48 14.77
N ILE A 306 -20.95 -7.93 15.11
CA ILE A 306 -19.87 -8.63 15.84
C ILE A 306 -20.07 -8.52 17.36
N ASP A 307 -20.48 -7.35 17.86
CA ASP A 307 -20.78 -7.16 19.30
C ASP A 307 -22.03 -7.93 19.76
N GLN A 308 -22.95 -8.26 18.85
CA GLN A 308 -24.05 -9.17 19.14
C GLN A 308 -23.65 -10.65 19.01
N ARG A 309 -22.90 -11.19 19.98
CA ARG A 309 -23.05 -12.58 20.50
C ARG A 309 -22.12 -12.83 21.70
N PRO A 310 -22.73 -13.08 22.86
CA PRO A 310 -22.84 -14.50 23.25
C PRO A 310 -24.25 -15.10 23.15
N ASP A 311 -25.33 -14.32 23.29
CA ASP A 311 -26.61 -14.92 23.73
C ASP A 311 -27.76 -15.00 22.70
N SER A 312 -27.57 -14.54 21.45
CA SER A 312 -28.65 -14.50 20.45
C SER A 312 -28.41 -15.42 19.25
N ASN A 313 -27.93 -16.64 19.50
CA ASN A 313 -28.05 -17.71 18.51
C ASN A 313 -29.13 -18.70 18.97
N PRO A 314 -30.27 -18.84 18.25
CA PRO A 314 -31.36 -19.74 18.65
C PRO A 314 -30.97 -21.23 18.72
N ASN A 315 -29.75 -21.59 18.30
CA ASN A 315 -29.17 -22.94 18.38
C ASN A 315 -27.98 -23.06 19.38
N ALA A 316 -27.69 -22.02 20.18
CA ALA A 316 -26.65 -22.07 21.20
C ALA A 316 -27.10 -22.90 22.41
N ARG A 317 -26.24 -23.80 22.88
CA ARG A 317 -26.43 -24.54 24.13
C ARG A 317 -25.62 -23.87 25.24
N PRO A 318 -26.06 -23.95 26.50
CA PRO A 318 -25.25 -23.48 27.62
C PRO A 318 -23.84 -24.11 27.60
N GLY A 319 -22.81 -23.28 27.58
CA GLY A 319 -21.40 -23.72 27.58
C GLY A 319 -20.70 -23.82 26.22
N ASP A 320 -21.36 -23.51 25.10
CA ASP A 320 -20.67 -23.42 23.80
C ASP A 320 -19.66 -22.26 23.79
N VAL A 321 -18.45 -22.50 23.26
CA VAL A 321 -17.46 -21.46 23.01
C VAL A 321 -17.36 -21.20 21.50
N PHE A 322 -17.50 -19.94 21.11
CA PHE A 322 -17.44 -19.51 19.71
C PHE A 322 -16.16 -18.72 19.45
N TYR A 323 -15.43 -19.10 18.40
CA TYR A 323 -14.24 -18.37 17.93
C TYR A 323 -14.53 -17.79 16.56
N ASN A 324 -14.23 -16.50 16.37
CA ASN A 324 -14.23 -15.88 15.04
C ASN A 324 -12.83 -15.98 14.47
N MET A 325 -12.69 -16.70 13.36
CA MET A 325 -11.43 -16.81 12.63
C MET A 325 -11.56 -16.04 11.33
N ARG A 326 -10.60 -15.14 11.09
CA ARG A 326 -10.42 -14.46 9.80
C ARG A 326 -9.36 -15.23 9.02
N VAL A 327 -9.68 -15.66 7.81
CA VAL A 327 -8.72 -16.31 6.91
C VAL A 327 -8.52 -15.42 5.70
N MET A 328 -7.27 -14.99 5.48
CA MET A 328 -6.89 -14.28 4.27
C MET A 328 -6.40 -15.29 3.24
N VAL A 329 -7.03 -15.33 2.07
CA VAL A 329 -6.56 -16.11 0.93
C VAL A 329 -5.88 -15.15 -0.03
N SER A 330 -4.55 -15.23 -0.12
CA SER A 330 -3.78 -14.55 -1.16
C SER A 330 -3.66 -15.49 -2.36
N THR A 331 -4.23 -15.10 -3.49
CA THR A 331 -3.88 -15.71 -4.77
C THR A 331 -2.59 -15.06 -5.24
N GLN A 332 -1.49 -15.82 -5.26
CA GLN A 332 -0.22 -15.36 -5.82
C GLN A 332 -0.33 -15.28 -7.35
N SER A 333 -0.84 -14.15 -7.84
CA SER A 333 -0.71 -13.70 -9.22
C SER A 333 -0.58 -12.19 -9.17
N TYR A 334 0.58 -11.68 -9.60
CA TYR A 334 0.81 -10.24 -9.69
C TYR A 334 -0.14 -9.63 -10.73
N ILE A 335 -0.62 -8.42 -10.41
CA ILE A 335 -1.58 -7.60 -11.14
C ILE A 335 -3.04 -8.02 -10.84
N HIS A 336 -3.67 -7.24 -9.96
CA HIS A 336 -5.00 -7.44 -9.31
C HIS A 336 -5.08 -8.58 -8.28
N GLN A 337 -4.56 -8.31 -7.07
CA GLN A 337 -4.82 -9.16 -5.91
C GLN A 337 -6.18 -8.81 -5.29
N GLU A 338 -7.24 -9.56 -5.62
CA GLU A 338 -8.46 -9.58 -4.81
C GLU A 338 -8.13 -10.26 -3.48
N VAL A 339 -7.89 -9.46 -2.44
CA VAL A 339 -7.84 -9.99 -1.06
C VAL A 339 -9.27 -10.31 -0.65
N CYS A 340 -9.65 -11.59 -0.74
CA CYS A 340 -10.91 -12.05 -0.17
C CYS A 340 -10.72 -12.32 1.32
N GLU A 341 -11.32 -11.49 2.17
CA GLU A 341 -11.50 -11.79 3.59
C GLU A 341 -12.80 -12.58 3.79
N GLU A 342 -12.70 -13.81 4.29
CA GLU A 342 -13.86 -14.53 4.79
C GLU A 342 -13.80 -14.69 6.32
N SER A 343 -14.89 -14.31 6.99
CA SER A 343 -15.06 -14.48 8.43
C SER A 343 -15.96 -15.67 8.71
N PHE A 344 -15.49 -16.61 9.52
CA PHE A 344 -16.26 -17.78 9.93
C PHE A 344 -16.29 -17.93 11.45
N THR A 345 -17.43 -18.37 11.96
CA THR A 345 -17.60 -18.69 13.38
C THR A 345 -17.42 -20.20 13.58
N LEU A 346 -16.39 -20.58 14.32
CA LEU A 346 -16.16 -21.96 14.75
C LEU A 346 -16.89 -22.19 16.07
N ARG A 347 -17.70 -23.26 16.14
CA ARG A 347 -18.30 -23.74 17.40
C ARG A 347 -17.46 -24.86 17.97
N LEU A 348 -16.94 -24.71 19.18
CA LEU A 348 -16.34 -25.80 19.93
C LEU A 348 -17.33 -26.35 20.96
N PRO A 349 -17.43 -27.68 21.12
CA PRO A 349 -18.25 -28.26 22.17
C PRO A 349 -17.69 -27.87 23.55
N PRO A 350 -18.55 -27.76 24.59
CA PRO A 350 -18.11 -27.52 25.96
C PRO A 350 -17.09 -28.58 26.39
N LYS A 351 -16.00 -28.13 27.02
CA LYS A 351 -15.00 -29.03 27.62
C LYS A 351 -15.70 -29.82 28.73
N ALA A 352 -15.59 -31.15 28.71
CA ALA A 352 -16.17 -31.99 29.75
C ALA A 352 -15.59 -31.57 31.12
N PRO A 353 -16.41 -31.52 32.18
CA PRO A 353 -15.88 -31.27 33.52
C PRO A 353 -15.03 -32.47 33.94
N GLU A 354 -13.80 -32.18 34.33
CA GLU A 354 -12.85 -33.06 35.02
C GLU A 354 -12.13 -34.13 34.18
N SER A 355 -10.90 -33.78 33.75
CA SER A 355 -9.76 -34.68 33.93
C SER A 355 -8.48 -33.87 34.13
N ASN A 356 -8.02 -33.87 35.39
CA ASN A 356 -6.71 -33.51 35.96
C ASN A 356 -5.98 -32.21 35.54
N PRO A 357 -5.45 -31.40 36.50
CA PRO A 357 -4.70 -30.16 36.22
C PRO A 357 -3.29 -30.35 35.62
N ALA A 358 -2.88 -31.59 35.30
CA ALA A 358 -1.50 -31.92 34.96
C ALA A 358 -1.26 -32.20 33.45
N ASP A 359 -2.27 -32.03 32.60
CA ASP A 359 -2.14 -32.28 31.16
C ASP A 359 -2.40 -30.99 30.36
N GLU A 360 -1.47 -30.04 30.45
CA GLU A 360 -1.36 -28.88 29.55
C GLU A 360 -0.76 -29.27 28.19
N SER A 361 -1.10 -30.45 27.66
CA SER A 361 -0.81 -30.79 26.27
C SER A 361 -1.99 -30.31 25.40
N GLY A 362 -1.77 -29.16 24.75
CA GLY A 362 -2.78 -28.41 24.02
C GLY A 362 -3.66 -29.27 23.13
N THR A 363 -4.98 -29.09 23.26
CA THR A 363 -5.96 -29.59 22.31
C THR A 363 -5.74 -28.87 20.98
N LYS A 364 -4.81 -29.36 20.15
CA LYS A 364 -4.59 -28.89 18.78
C LYS A 364 -5.83 -29.24 17.96
N VAL A 365 -6.79 -28.33 17.95
CA VAL A 365 -7.93 -28.41 17.03
C VAL A 365 -7.42 -28.04 15.64
N THR A 366 -7.27 -29.05 14.77
CA THR A 366 -6.83 -28.84 13.39
C THR A 366 -8.08 -28.79 12.50
N ALA A 367 -8.36 -27.65 11.88
CA ALA A 367 -9.45 -27.50 10.92
C ALA A 367 -8.88 -27.51 9.49
N THR A 368 -9.33 -28.45 8.65
CA THR A 368 -8.95 -28.53 7.24
C THR A 368 -10.09 -27.99 6.39
N PHE A 369 -9.84 -26.91 5.65
CA PHE A 369 -10.83 -26.28 4.77
C PHE A 369 -10.59 -26.69 3.32
N ARG A 370 -11.67 -26.96 2.58
CA ARG A 370 -11.63 -27.27 1.15
C ARG A 370 -12.34 -26.15 0.40
N LEU A 371 -11.57 -25.31 -0.28
CA LEU A 371 -12.14 -24.29 -1.17
C LEU A 371 -12.80 -24.97 -2.38
N PRO A 372 -13.88 -24.41 -2.94
CA PRO A 372 -14.44 -24.91 -4.19
C PRO A 372 -13.35 -24.86 -5.27
N SER A 373 -13.10 -25.98 -5.96
CA SER A 373 -12.24 -25.97 -7.14
C SER A 373 -12.87 -25.05 -8.17
N GLN A 374 -12.11 -24.07 -8.70
CA GLN A 374 -12.50 -23.43 -9.95
C GLN A 374 -12.74 -24.57 -10.94
N ASN A 375 -13.98 -24.74 -11.42
CA ASN A 375 -14.24 -25.69 -12.48
C ASN A 375 -13.42 -25.22 -13.68
N ALA A 376 -12.39 -26.00 -14.03
CA ALA A 376 -11.68 -25.85 -15.27
C ALA A 376 -12.71 -25.93 -16.42
N MET A 377 -13.08 -24.77 -16.97
CA MET A 377 -13.72 -24.72 -18.28
C MET A 377 -12.77 -25.37 -19.27
N LYS A 378 -13.15 -26.52 -19.81
CA LYS A 378 -12.47 -27.12 -20.96
C LYS A 378 -12.51 -26.13 -22.12
N PRO A 379 -11.41 -25.94 -22.87
CA PRO A 379 -11.44 -25.10 -24.06
C PRO A 379 -12.21 -25.84 -25.15
N SER A 380 -13.41 -25.35 -25.49
CA SER A 380 -14.04 -25.68 -26.77
C SER A 380 -13.42 -24.79 -27.84
N SER A 381 -12.83 -25.43 -28.83
CA SER A 381 -12.24 -24.87 -30.04
C SER A 381 -13.15 -23.85 -30.75
N GLY A 382 -12.58 -22.71 -31.13
CA GLY A 382 -13.02 -21.92 -32.29
C GLY A 382 -13.67 -20.57 -31.99
N SER A 383 -13.04 -19.52 -32.54
CA SER A 383 -13.54 -18.17 -32.84
C SER A 383 -13.56 -17.09 -31.74
N ASN A 384 -12.75 -16.05 -32.03
CA ASN A 384 -12.76 -14.64 -31.63
C ASN A 384 -12.96 -14.23 -30.16
N LEU A 385 -11.89 -13.65 -29.60
CA LEU A 385 -11.86 -12.88 -28.36
C LEU A 385 -12.51 -11.50 -28.59
N GLU A 386 -13.76 -11.35 -28.16
CA GLU A 386 -14.29 -10.08 -27.68
C GLU A 386 -14.45 -10.19 -26.16
N GLU A 387 -13.95 -9.19 -25.43
CA GLU A 387 -14.12 -9.04 -23.98
C GLU A 387 -15.61 -9.00 -23.64
N MET A 388 -16.13 -10.11 -23.14
CA MET A 388 -17.52 -10.24 -22.73
C MET A 388 -17.60 -9.86 -21.25
N GLU A 389 -18.10 -8.65 -20.94
CA GLU A 389 -18.48 -8.28 -19.58
C GLU A 389 -19.47 -9.32 -19.02
N PRO A 390 -19.34 -9.73 -17.74
CA PRO A 390 -20.23 -10.73 -17.17
C PRO A 390 -21.64 -10.17 -17.06
N SER A 391 -22.60 -10.79 -17.77
CA SER A 391 -24.03 -10.44 -17.70
C SER A 391 -24.56 -10.48 -16.27
N GLU A 392 -25.51 -9.60 -15.93
CA GLU A 392 -26.11 -9.47 -14.59
C GLU A 392 -26.61 -10.82 -14.00
N ASP A 393 -27.02 -11.76 -14.84
CA ASP A 393 -27.44 -13.11 -14.43
C ASP A 393 -26.31 -13.95 -13.81
N ASN A 394 -25.05 -13.74 -14.23
CA ASN A 394 -23.89 -14.44 -13.66
C ASN A 394 -23.56 -13.91 -12.26
N MET A 395 -23.71 -12.60 -12.03
CA MET A 395 -23.56 -11.99 -10.71
C MET A 395 -24.67 -12.42 -9.74
N ALA A 396 -25.89 -12.63 -10.24
CA ALA A 396 -27.01 -13.13 -9.46
C ALA A 396 -26.80 -14.59 -9.02
N GLU A 397 -26.30 -15.48 -9.89
CA GLU A 397 -26.04 -16.88 -9.55
C GLU A 397 -24.83 -17.03 -8.60
N ILE A 398 -23.79 -16.19 -8.75
CA ILE A 398 -22.66 -16.11 -7.82
C ILE A 398 -23.13 -15.62 -6.43
N ALA A 399 -24.00 -14.62 -6.36
CA ALA A 399 -24.62 -14.19 -5.12
C ALA A 399 -25.54 -15.27 -4.50
N ARG A 400 -26.21 -16.06 -5.33
CA ARG A 400 -27.06 -17.20 -4.91
C ARG A 400 -26.25 -18.33 -4.30
N LEU A 401 -25.09 -18.65 -4.89
CA LEU A 401 -24.17 -19.67 -4.37
C LEU A 401 -23.46 -19.20 -3.08
N ARG A 402 -23.11 -17.91 -2.96
CA ARG A 402 -22.56 -17.28 -1.74
C ARG A 402 -23.53 -17.26 -0.56
N ARG A 403 -24.85 -17.32 -0.80
CA ARG A 403 -25.88 -17.34 0.26
C ARG A 403 -26.07 -18.70 0.95
N LYS A 404 -25.54 -19.81 0.41
CA LYS A 404 -25.59 -21.12 1.09
C LYS A 404 -24.51 -21.19 2.18
N LYS A 405 -24.70 -20.44 3.28
CA LYS A 405 -23.96 -20.61 4.54
C LYS A 405 -24.17 -22.03 5.07
N ARG A 406 -23.28 -22.97 4.77
CA ARG A 406 -23.28 -24.28 5.42
C ARG A 406 -22.56 -24.15 6.76
N ILE A 407 -23.30 -24.37 7.85
CA ILE A 407 -22.73 -24.67 9.16
C ILE A 407 -22.01 -26.02 9.03
N VAL A 408 -20.69 -26.04 9.23
CA VAL A 408 -19.92 -27.28 9.30
C VAL A 408 -19.86 -27.70 10.77
N THR A 409 -20.53 -28.79 11.12
CA THR A 409 -20.36 -29.43 12.44
C THR A 409 -19.12 -30.32 12.39
N ILE A 410 -18.11 -29.98 13.19
CA ILE A 410 -16.92 -30.81 13.36
C ILE A 410 -17.22 -31.88 14.40
N VAL A 411 -17.09 -33.15 14.01
CA VAL A 411 -17.15 -34.28 14.95
C VAL A 411 -15.72 -34.62 15.38
N PRO A 412 -15.40 -34.69 16.68
CA PRO A 412 -14.07 -35.04 17.17
C PRO A 412 -13.64 -36.43 16.69
N SER A 413 -12.36 -36.57 16.32
CA SER A 413 -11.78 -37.78 15.72
C SER A 413 -11.86 -39.04 16.60
N HIS A 414 -12.13 -38.88 17.90
CA HIS A 414 -12.22 -39.95 18.90
C HIS A 414 -13.61 -40.59 19.00
N LEU A 415 -14.64 -40.07 18.30
CA LEU A 415 -15.98 -40.67 18.24
C LEU A 415 -16.20 -41.59 17.03
N LYS A 416 -15.15 -41.88 16.24
CA LYS A 416 -15.21 -42.91 15.21
C LYS A 416 -14.92 -44.29 15.84
N SER A 417 -15.91 -44.90 16.46
CA SER A 417 -15.85 -46.32 16.81
C SER A 417 -17.16 -47.05 16.47
N ASN A 418 -17.04 -47.94 15.48
CA ASN A 418 -17.79 -49.17 15.25
C ASN A 418 -19.33 -49.16 15.30
N ARG A 419 -19.93 -49.15 14.10
CA ARG A 419 -21.03 -50.06 13.76
C ARG A 419 -20.84 -50.70 12.38
N ILE A 420 -20.10 -51.81 12.42
CA ILE A 420 -20.39 -53.14 11.86
C ILE A 420 -21.44 -53.25 10.74
N LYS A 421 -21.01 -53.92 9.66
CA LYS A 421 -21.74 -54.54 8.53
C LYS A 421 -23.12 -55.14 8.90
N ARG A 422 -24.13 -54.87 8.06
CA ARG A 422 -25.24 -55.80 7.69
C ARG A 422 -25.55 -55.53 6.22
N SER A 423 -25.15 -56.38 5.27
CA SER A 423 -25.76 -57.67 4.88
C SER A 423 -27.21 -57.50 4.45
N ARG A 424 -27.46 -57.77 3.16
CA ARG A 424 -28.78 -57.90 2.52
C ARG A 424 -29.68 -58.89 3.27
N PRO A 425 -31.01 -58.75 3.18
CA PRO A 425 -31.94 -59.89 3.24
C PRO A 425 -32.32 -60.35 1.82
N ASN A 426 -32.41 -61.67 1.69
CA ASN A 426 -32.77 -62.43 0.50
C ASN A 426 -34.21 -62.22 0.02
N GLU A 427 -34.36 -62.40 -1.29
CA GLU A 427 -35.39 -63.17 -2.01
C GLU A 427 -36.63 -63.61 -1.22
N TRP A 428 -37.79 -63.22 -1.76
CA TRP A 428 -38.95 -64.08 -1.86
C TRP A 428 -39.23 -64.33 -3.34
N ASP A 429 -39.08 -65.59 -3.72
CA ASP A 429 -39.54 -66.19 -4.97
C ASP A 429 -41.06 -66.16 -5.07
N GLY A 430 -41.54 -66.16 -6.31
CA GLY A 430 -42.91 -66.52 -6.65
C GLY A 430 -43.35 -65.95 -7.99
N ASP A 431 -42.94 -66.62 -9.07
CA ASP A 431 -43.74 -67.00 -10.25
C ASP A 431 -44.56 -65.90 -10.97
N GLN A 432 -44.56 -65.71 -12.29
CA GLN A 432 -44.34 -66.60 -13.42
C GLN A 432 -44.57 -65.76 -14.72
N PHE A 433 -44.14 -66.30 -15.86
CA PHE A 433 -44.56 -65.99 -17.26
C PHE A 433 -43.94 -64.78 -18.02
N HIS A 434 -42.98 -65.12 -18.89
CA HIS A 434 -42.83 -64.62 -20.28
C HIS A 434 -44.04 -65.10 -21.16
N PRO A 435 -44.26 -64.70 -22.44
CA PRO A 435 -43.42 -63.91 -23.36
C PRO A 435 -44.17 -62.91 -24.30
N ASP A 436 -43.38 -62.31 -25.20
CA ASP A 436 -43.70 -61.98 -26.61
C ASP A 436 -44.43 -60.67 -27.02
N LYS A 437 -43.69 -59.95 -27.89
CA LYS A 437 -44.08 -59.31 -29.16
C LYS A 437 -44.75 -57.93 -29.17
N ASN A 438 -44.11 -57.09 -29.99
CA ASN A 438 -44.49 -55.81 -30.61
C ASN A 438 -44.44 -54.55 -29.74
#